data_AF-A0A485KLK3-F1
#
_entry.id   AF-A0A485KLK3-F1
#
_cell.length_a   1.000
_cell.length_b   1.000
_cell.length_c   1.000
_cell.angle_alpha   90.00
_cell.angle_beta   90.00
_cell.angle_gamma   90.00
#
_symmetry.space_group_name_H-M   'P 1'
#
loop_
_entity.id
_entity.type
_entity.pdbx_description
1 polymer ?
#
loop_
_entity_poly.entity_id
_entity_poly.type
_entity_poly.pdbx_seq_one_letter_code
_entity_poly.pdbx_strand_id
1 'polypeptide(L)'
;MSSTTADAVRAGARQRMRKFRAIMRSEKEALKMQIRQLEDTLRHMHKPNSASVLRHDDNSSMAALHARVATQTNLIRLLQEWVTSQQPQPGLPGRSTWLQATLLADPTARRHGFHWLSEKVYHTALHALPQHPFGSHVVDAMQLTIHKHEDDEIESIPALEVHMQFTVFGSLVQVAATIWHILMGSNTEVVEVVQNHLVYALTWTPSTGVSTRTLYCMFQSPDRIVLTYVMVAADECFPMALHELRSHGYGWTVLERVTNSITLVRSANMQFSPLTAHGTDATLPPTASMRDKIGLREAYIQQIQGRMAQSQAYITQSFQ
;
A
#
# COMPACT_ATOMS: atom_id res chain seq x y z
N MET A 1 12.83 36.67 16.78
CA MET A 1 11.60 36.64 15.96
C MET A 1 11.34 35.24 15.35
N SER A 2 11.42 34.15 16.13
CA SER A 2 11.35 32.75 15.63
C SER A 2 10.09 31.97 16.10
N SER A 3 9.23 32.57 16.94
CA SER A 3 8.07 31.89 17.54
C SER A 3 6.90 31.69 16.56
N THR A 4 6.77 32.55 15.57
CA THR A 4 5.53 32.72 14.79
C THR A 4 5.27 31.57 13.79
N THR A 5 6.33 30.95 13.26
CA THR A 5 6.25 29.85 12.29
C THR A 5 5.90 28.52 12.95
N ALA A 6 6.47 28.22 14.12
CA ALA A 6 6.14 27.01 14.88
C ALA A 6 4.68 27.03 15.39
N ASP A 7 4.16 28.20 15.74
CA ASP A 7 2.77 28.37 16.17
C ASP A 7 1.78 28.26 15.02
N ALA A 8 2.14 28.74 13.83
CA ALA A 8 1.35 28.57 12.61
C ALA A 8 1.25 27.10 12.18
N VAL A 9 2.34 26.34 12.26
CA VAL A 9 2.36 24.90 11.94
C VAL A 9 1.50 24.11 12.95
N ARG A 10 1.60 24.42 14.25
CA ARG A 10 0.77 23.82 15.29
C ARG A 10 -0.71 24.17 15.15
N ALA A 11 -1.03 25.41 14.76
CA ALA A 11 -2.40 25.84 14.46
C ALA A 11 -2.99 25.08 13.26
N GLY A 12 -2.21 24.93 12.17
CA GLY A 12 -2.62 24.16 10.99
C GLY A 12 -2.84 22.67 11.30
N ALA A 13 -1.97 22.06 12.10
CA ALA A 13 -2.13 20.67 12.54
C ALA A 13 -3.39 20.48 13.42
N ARG A 14 -3.66 21.41 14.34
CA ARG A 14 -4.88 21.41 15.16
C ARG A 14 -6.14 21.54 14.32
N GLN A 15 -6.12 22.40 13.29
CA GLN A 15 -7.27 22.58 12.41
C GLN A 15 -7.52 21.36 11.51
N ARG A 16 -6.47 20.70 11.02
CA ARG A 16 -6.58 19.42 10.29
C ARG A 16 -7.14 18.31 11.18
N MET A 17 -6.64 18.18 12.40
CA MET A 17 -7.15 17.19 13.37
C MET A 17 -8.60 17.46 13.77
N ARG A 18 -9.01 18.73 13.88
CA ARG A 18 -10.40 19.11 14.15
C ARG A 18 -11.33 18.78 12.99
N LYS A 19 -10.91 19.05 11.74
CA LYS A 19 -11.66 18.65 10.53
C LYS A 19 -11.76 17.13 10.43
N PHE A 20 -10.65 16.42 10.66
CA PHE A 20 -10.63 14.95 10.69
C PHE A 20 -11.60 14.38 11.73
N ARG A 21 -11.56 14.87 12.98
CA ARG A 21 -12.51 14.45 14.03
C ARG A 21 -13.97 14.83 13.73
N ALA A 22 -14.22 15.86 12.93
CA ALA A 22 -15.57 16.21 12.49
C ALA A 22 -16.07 15.21 11.45
N ILE A 23 -15.26 14.88 10.45
CA ILE A 23 -15.56 13.90 9.40
C ILE A 23 -15.79 12.51 10.02
N MET A 24 -14.90 12.05 10.92
CA MET A 24 -15.06 10.77 11.60
C MET A 24 -16.32 10.70 12.46
N ARG A 25 -16.75 11.83 13.05
CA ARG A 25 -18.01 11.89 13.81
C ARG A 25 -19.22 11.83 12.88
N SER A 26 -19.21 12.55 11.76
CA SER A 26 -20.30 12.45 10.79
C SER A 26 -20.42 11.05 10.19
N GLU A 27 -19.30 10.40 9.90
CA GLU A 27 -19.28 9.04 9.35
C GLU A 27 -19.76 8.01 10.38
N LYS A 28 -19.34 8.13 11.65
CA LYS A 28 -19.85 7.30 12.74
C LYS A 28 -21.37 7.44 12.92
N GLU A 29 -21.90 8.67 12.87
CA GLU A 29 -23.34 8.88 12.99
C GLU A 29 -24.11 8.39 11.74
N ALA A 30 -23.54 8.51 10.54
CA ALA A 30 -24.10 7.94 9.32
C ALA A 30 -24.18 6.40 9.39
N LEU A 31 -23.12 5.75 9.84
CA LEU A 31 -23.08 4.29 10.03
C LEU A 31 -24.06 3.82 11.11
N LYS A 32 -24.18 4.54 12.23
CA LYS A 32 -25.20 4.23 13.25
C LYS A 32 -26.61 4.36 12.70
N MET A 33 -26.87 5.36 11.86
CA MET A 33 -28.16 5.55 11.21
C MET A 33 -28.46 4.39 10.25
N GLN A 34 -27.47 3.96 9.46
CA GLN A 34 -27.59 2.78 8.59
C GLN A 34 -27.86 1.49 9.38
N ILE A 35 -27.18 1.28 10.51
CA ILE A 35 -27.43 0.13 11.39
C ILE A 35 -28.88 0.16 11.90
N ARG A 36 -29.36 1.31 12.40
CA ARG A 36 -30.76 1.44 12.84
C ARG A 36 -31.76 1.18 11.71
N GLN A 37 -31.52 1.72 10.52
CA GLN A 37 -32.36 1.47 9.36
C GLN A 37 -32.41 -0.01 8.99
N LEU A 38 -31.27 -0.70 9.03
CA LEU A 38 -31.19 -2.14 8.74
C LEU A 38 -31.89 -2.97 9.83
N GLU A 39 -31.72 -2.61 11.10
CA GLU A 39 -32.43 -3.24 12.23
C GLU A 39 -33.94 -3.04 12.13
N ASP A 40 -34.41 -1.84 11.79
CA ASP A 40 -35.82 -1.55 11.60
C ASP A 40 -36.40 -2.28 10.37
N THR A 41 -35.62 -2.37 9.29
CA THR A 41 -35.99 -3.16 8.09
C THR A 41 -36.12 -4.64 8.43
N LEU A 42 -35.18 -5.20 9.20
CA LEU A 42 -35.24 -6.58 9.66
C LEU A 42 -36.41 -6.83 10.61
N ARG A 43 -36.73 -5.89 11.50
CA ARG A 43 -37.92 -5.96 12.38
C ARG A 43 -39.23 -5.87 11.60
N HIS A 44 -39.27 -5.09 10.52
CA HIS A 44 -40.42 -5.03 9.62
C HIS A 44 -40.62 -6.34 8.86
N MET A 45 -39.53 -6.95 8.37
CA MET A 45 -39.57 -8.22 7.65
C MET A 45 -39.86 -9.44 8.55
N HIS A 46 -39.53 -9.38 9.85
CA HIS A 46 -39.79 -10.45 10.81
C HIS A 46 -41.15 -10.38 11.52
N LYS A 47 -41.97 -9.35 11.28
CA LYS A 47 -43.37 -9.37 11.74
C LYS A 47 -44.16 -10.33 10.85
N PRO A 48 -44.77 -11.40 11.39
CA PRO A 48 -45.68 -12.23 10.60
C PRO A 48 -46.97 -11.43 10.42
N ASN A 49 -47.08 -10.66 9.33
CA ASN A 49 -48.32 -9.96 9.03
C ASN A 49 -49.18 -10.79 8.08
N SER A 50 -50.16 -11.43 8.72
CA SER A 50 -51.47 -11.73 8.17
C SER A 50 -51.97 -10.57 7.29
N ALA A 51 -52.26 -10.92 6.03
CA ALA A 51 -53.21 -10.30 5.12
C ALA A 51 -53.26 -8.76 4.95
N SER A 52 -52.97 -8.35 3.71
CA SER A 52 -53.62 -7.27 2.96
C SER A 52 -53.24 -5.82 3.29
N VAL A 53 -53.13 -5.04 2.22
CA VAL A 53 -52.95 -3.57 2.12
C VAL A 53 -51.48 -3.12 1.97
N LEU A 54 -51.23 -2.30 0.93
CA LEU A 54 -49.99 -1.59 0.51
C LEU A 54 -49.13 -2.23 -0.60
N ARG A 55 -49.70 -2.39 -1.82
CA ARG A 55 -48.97 -2.74 -3.06
C ARG A 55 -48.27 -1.56 -3.77
N HIS A 56 -47.80 -0.54 -3.05
CA HIS A 56 -47.14 0.61 -3.71
C HIS A 56 -45.76 1.00 -3.17
N ASP A 57 -45.42 0.69 -1.91
CA ASP A 57 -44.05 0.93 -1.40
C ASP A 57 -43.08 -0.22 -1.71
N ASP A 58 -43.60 -1.45 -1.86
CA ASP A 58 -42.78 -2.65 -2.03
C ASP A 58 -42.05 -2.71 -3.39
N ASN A 59 -42.63 -2.12 -4.45
CA ASN A 59 -41.99 -2.10 -5.77
C ASN A 59 -40.74 -1.22 -5.82
N SER A 60 -40.68 -0.14 -5.03
CA SER A 60 -39.50 0.73 -4.97
C SER A 60 -38.35 0.05 -4.23
N SER A 61 -38.66 -0.64 -3.13
CA SER A 61 -37.72 -1.43 -2.34
C SER A 61 -37.22 -2.65 -3.12
N MET A 62 -38.11 -3.35 -3.82
CA MET A 62 -37.78 -4.49 -4.66
C MET A 62 -36.96 -4.07 -5.89
N ALA A 63 -37.29 -2.95 -6.53
CA ALA A 63 -36.48 -2.39 -7.62
C ALA A 63 -35.10 -1.94 -7.15
N ALA A 64 -34.99 -1.30 -5.99
CA ALA A 64 -33.71 -0.93 -5.39
C ALA A 64 -32.88 -2.16 -5.01
N LEU A 65 -33.53 -3.22 -4.51
CA LEU A 65 -32.87 -4.49 -4.22
C LEU A 65 -32.40 -5.19 -5.50
N HIS A 66 -33.23 -5.25 -6.54
CA HIS A 66 -32.84 -5.79 -7.85
C HIS A 66 -31.71 -5.00 -8.48
N ALA A 67 -31.73 -3.67 -8.41
CA ALA A 67 -30.64 -2.82 -8.86
C ALA A 67 -29.36 -3.12 -8.08
N ARG A 68 -29.45 -3.26 -6.75
CA ARG A 68 -28.29 -3.58 -5.89
C ARG A 68 -27.74 -4.99 -6.18
N VAL A 69 -28.61 -5.98 -6.38
CA VAL A 69 -28.22 -7.34 -6.79
C VAL A 69 -27.54 -7.29 -8.16
N ALA A 70 -28.11 -6.59 -9.15
CA ALA A 70 -27.50 -6.45 -10.47
C ALA A 70 -26.12 -5.77 -10.41
N THR A 71 -25.98 -4.70 -9.62
CA THR A 71 -24.69 -4.04 -9.37
C THR A 71 -23.69 -4.99 -8.72
N GLN A 72 -24.09 -5.74 -7.69
CA GLN A 72 -23.22 -6.71 -7.02
C GLN A 72 -22.83 -7.87 -7.93
N THR A 73 -23.76 -8.39 -8.74
CA THR A 73 -23.48 -9.44 -9.73
C THR A 73 -22.47 -8.96 -10.77
N ASN A 74 -22.62 -7.73 -11.28
CA ASN A 74 -21.66 -7.18 -12.23
C ASN A 74 -20.29 -6.96 -11.58
N LEU A 75 -20.24 -6.47 -10.35
CA LEU A 75 -19.00 -6.34 -9.59
C LEU A 75 -18.31 -7.70 -9.37
N ILE A 76 -19.06 -8.73 -8.98
CA ILE A 76 -18.52 -10.09 -8.80
C ILE A 76 -17.92 -10.60 -10.11
N ARG A 77 -18.61 -10.39 -11.24
CA ARG A 77 -18.10 -10.79 -12.56
C ARG A 77 -16.81 -10.06 -12.92
N LEU A 78 -16.76 -8.73 -12.72
CA LEU A 78 -15.55 -7.93 -12.96
C LEU A 78 -14.39 -8.38 -12.06
N LEU A 79 -14.66 -8.63 -10.78
CA LEU A 79 -13.64 -9.13 -9.84
C LEU A 79 -13.19 -10.54 -10.19
N GLN A 80 -14.09 -11.42 -10.64
CA GLN A 80 -13.72 -12.76 -11.11
C GLN A 80 -12.88 -12.70 -12.37
N GLU A 81 -13.28 -11.93 -13.38
CA GLU A 81 -12.50 -11.72 -14.60
C GLU A 81 -11.12 -11.16 -14.27
N TRP A 82 -11.06 -10.16 -13.38
CA TRP A 82 -9.81 -9.58 -12.90
C TRP A 82 -8.95 -10.61 -12.15
N VAL A 83 -9.45 -11.30 -11.12
CA VAL A 83 -8.68 -12.32 -10.38
C VAL A 83 -8.21 -13.46 -11.30
N THR A 84 -9.03 -13.85 -12.29
CA THR A 84 -8.68 -14.91 -13.24
C THR A 84 -7.61 -14.44 -14.23
N SER A 85 -7.68 -13.18 -14.70
CA SER A 85 -6.62 -12.56 -15.53
C SER A 85 -5.28 -12.47 -14.81
N GLN A 86 -5.35 -12.53 -13.49
CA GLN A 86 -4.23 -12.45 -12.61
C GLN A 86 -3.62 -13.88 -12.48
N GLN A 87 -4.37 -14.98 -12.33
CA GLN A 87 -3.78 -16.32 -12.07
C GLN A 87 -2.78 -16.82 -13.15
N PRO A 88 -1.60 -17.35 -12.76
CA PRO A 88 -0.67 -17.93 -13.73
C PRO A 88 -1.25 -19.21 -14.34
N GLN A 89 -1.27 -19.29 -15.68
CA GLN A 89 -1.61 -20.51 -16.40
C GLN A 89 -0.54 -21.59 -16.15
N PRO A 90 -0.91 -22.83 -15.80
CA PRO A 90 0.07 -23.90 -15.61
C PRO A 90 0.81 -24.21 -16.93
N GLY A 91 2.13 -24.13 -16.92
CA GLY A 91 2.99 -24.61 -18.03
C GLY A 91 3.48 -23.56 -19.03
N LEU A 92 3.21 -22.27 -18.84
CA LEU A 92 3.84 -21.20 -19.63
C LEU A 92 5.05 -20.61 -18.87
N PRO A 93 6.20 -20.36 -19.53
CA PRO A 93 7.30 -19.63 -18.91
C PRO A 93 6.79 -18.28 -18.45
N GLY A 94 7.12 -17.91 -17.21
CA GLY A 94 6.47 -16.88 -16.39
C GLY A 94 6.44 -15.45 -16.96
N ARG A 95 5.73 -15.24 -18.07
CA ARG A 95 5.30 -13.90 -18.50
C ARG A 95 4.21 -13.44 -17.56
N SER A 96 4.63 -12.58 -16.65
CA SER A 96 3.95 -12.30 -15.39
C SER A 96 2.94 -11.16 -15.52
N THR A 97 1.83 -11.38 -16.20
CA THR A 97 0.65 -10.50 -16.08
C THR A 97 0.12 -10.43 -14.63
N TRP A 98 0.37 -11.47 -13.82
CA TRP A 98 0.10 -11.55 -12.36
C TRP A 98 0.90 -10.57 -11.49
N LEU A 99 2.06 -10.10 -11.98
CA LEU A 99 2.97 -9.24 -11.21
C LEU A 99 2.70 -7.74 -11.46
N GLN A 100 1.96 -7.40 -12.51
CA GLN A 100 1.62 -6.03 -12.83
C GLN A 100 0.35 -5.64 -12.06
N ALA A 101 0.54 -4.95 -10.94
CA ALA A 101 -0.56 -4.40 -10.16
C ALA A 101 -1.37 -3.40 -11.01
N THR A 102 -2.64 -3.72 -11.25
CA THR A 102 -3.58 -2.88 -12.03
C THR A 102 -4.76 -2.44 -11.17
N LEU A 103 -5.26 -1.23 -11.44
CA LEU A 103 -6.44 -0.67 -10.78
C LEU A 103 -7.48 -0.23 -11.81
N LEU A 104 -8.71 -0.69 -11.60
CA LEU A 104 -9.86 -0.36 -12.43
C LEU A 104 -10.40 1.05 -12.10
N ALA A 105 -11.12 1.64 -13.07
CA ALA A 105 -11.76 2.94 -12.91
C ALA A 105 -13.07 2.88 -12.11
N ASP A 106 -13.74 1.71 -12.08
CA ASP A 106 -14.95 1.53 -11.26
C ASP A 106 -14.63 1.77 -9.78
N PRO A 107 -15.29 2.72 -9.09
CA PRO A 107 -14.93 3.10 -7.72
C PRO A 107 -14.99 1.94 -6.71
N THR A 108 -15.88 0.96 -6.93
CA THR A 108 -16.07 -0.15 -6.00
C THR A 108 -15.02 -1.22 -6.24
N ALA A 109 -14.83 -1.63 -7.50
CA ALA A 109 -13.78 -2.56 -7.89
C ALA A 109 -12.38 -2.01 -7.55
N ARG A 110 -12.18 -0.70 -7.70
CA ARG A 110 -10.96 0.01 -7.30
C ARG A 110 -10.67 -0.13 -5.81
N ARG A 111 -11.66 0.11 -4.94
CA ARG A 111 -11.50 -0.08 -3.50
C ARG A 111 -11.16 -1.53 -3.15
N HIS A 112 -11.82 -2.50 -3.78
CA HIS A 112 -11.45 -3.91 -3.62
C HIS A 112 -10.03 -4.18 -4.12
N GLY A 113 -9.61 -3.58 -5.23
CA GLY A 113 -8.24 -3.66 -5.75
C GLY A 113 -7.20 -3.16 -4.75
N PHE A 114 -7.46 -2.06 -4.05
CA PHE A 114 -6.57 -1.54 -3.01
C PHE A 114 -6.35 -2.55 -1.88
N HIS A 115 -7.42 -3.15 -1.38
CA HIS A 115 -7.34 -4.17 -0.34
C HIS A 115 -6.62 -5.42 -0.83
N TRP A 116 -7.08 -5.98 -1.95
CA TRP A 116 -6.54 -7.21 -2.50
C TRP A 116 -5.05 -7.11 -2.80
N LEU A 117 -4.59 -6.02 -3.42
CA LEU A 117 -3.16 -5.83 -3.72
C LEU A 117 -2.32 -5.75 -2.44
N SER A 118 -2.82 -5.04 -1.42
CA SER A 118 -2.11 -4.88 -0.15
C SER A 118 -2.07 -6.19 0.64
N GLU A 119 -3.20 -6.91 0.72
CA GLU A 119 -3.30 -8.22 1.38
C GLU A 119 -2.49 -9.29 0.65
N LYS A 120 -2.46 -9.27 -0.68
CA LYS A 120 -1.61 -10.16 -1.49
C LYS A 120 -0.14 -10.01 -1.07
N VAL A 121 0.38 -8.79 -1.02
CA VAL A 121 1.77 -8.55 -0.59
C VAL A 121 1.99 -8.89 0.87
N TYR A 122 1.00 -8.65 1.74
CA TYR A 122 1.07 -9.05 3.15
C TYR A 122 1.22 -10.57 3.29
N HIS A 123 0.38 -11.34 2.60
CA HIS A 123 0.47 -12.80 2.61
C HIS A 123 1.76 -13.29 1.95
N THR A 124 2.22 -12.66 0.86
CA THR A 124 3.55 -12.93 0.29
C THR A 124 4.65 -12.73 1.32
N ALA A 125 4.61 -11.65 2.11
CA ALA A 125 5.60 -11.39 3.16
C ALA A 125 5.60 -12.49 4.23
N LEU A 126 4.41 -12.93 4.67
CA LEU A 126 4.28 -14.00 5.65
C LEU A 126 4.78 -15.35 5.13
N HIS A 127 4.57 -15.65 3.84
CA HIS A 127 5.09 -16.86 3.21
C HIS A 127 6.59 -16.79 2.95
N ALA A 128 7.14 -15.62 2.64
CA ALA A 128 8.57 -15.42 2.39
C ALA A 128 9.40 -15.41 3.67
N LEU A 129 8.84 -14.98 4.81
CA LEU A 129 9.59 -14.80 6.06
C LEU A 129 10.34 -16.07 6.55
N PRO A 130 9.73 -17.28 6.56
CA PRO A 130 10.46 -18.49 6.94
C PRO A 130 11.56 -18.89 5.96
N GLN A 131 11.45 -18.45 4.70
CA GLN A 131 12.39 -18.74 3.61
C GLN A 131 13.31 -17.55 3.32
N HIS A 132 13.36 -16.55 4.22
CA HIS A 132 14.15 -15.35 4.01
C HIS A 132 15.62 -15.73 3.80
N PRO A 133 16.34 -15.12 2.85
CA PRO A 133 17.70 -15.56 2.48
C PRO A 133 18.71 -15.55 3.63
N PHE A 134 18.47 -14.76 4.68
CA PHE A 134 19.33 -14.70 5.86
C PHE A 134 18.96 -15.72 6.97
N GLY A 135 17.91 -16.50 6.74
CA GLY A 135 17.43 -17.54 7.65
C GLY A 135 17.10 -16.99 9.05
N SER A 136 17.47 -17.74 10.07
CA SER A 136 17.26 -17.40 11.49
C SER A 136 18.34 -16.48 12.08
N HIS A 137 19.35 -16.09 11.30
CA HIS A 137 20.41 -15.20 11.79
C HIS A 137 19.85 -13.79 12.02
N VAL A 138 20.42 -13.06 12.96
CA VAL A 138 20.06 -11.66 13.27
C VAL A 138 21.11 -10.66 12.78
N VAL A 139 22.12 -11.14 12.06
CA VAL A 139 23.19 -10.32 11.49
C VAL A 139 22.62 -9.37 10.46
N ASP A 140 23.10 -8.12 10.49
CA ASP A 140 22.77 -7.13 9.48
C ASP A 140 23.30 -7.59 8.12
N ALA A 141 22.41 -7.74 7.15
CA ALA A 141 22.73 -8.31 5.84
C ALA A 141 21.87 -7.70 4.73
N MET A 142 22.42 -7.70 3.53
CA MET A 142 21.71 -7.28 2.31
C MET A 142 22.10 -8.20 1.17
N GLN A 143 21.13 -8.56 0.35
CA GLN A 143 21.31 -9.34 -0.87
C GLN A 143 20.59 -8.62 -2.00
N LEU A 144 21.33 -8.38 -3.08
CA LEU A 144 20.82 -7.83 -4.33
C LEU A 144 20.86 -8.92 -5.38
N THR A 145 19.73 -9.16 -6.03
CA THR A 145 19.60 -10.08 -7.15
C THR A 145 19.13 -9.31 -8.37
N ILE A 146 19.92 -9.36 -9.43
CA ILE A 146 19.60 -8.78 -10.73
C ILE A 146 19.08 -9.93 -11.58
N HIS A 147 17.80 -9.88 -11.92
CA HIS A 147 17.18 -10.85 -12.81
C HIS A 147 17.52 -10.47 -14.24
N LYS A 148 18.04 -11.42 -15.04
CA LYS A 148 18.36 -11.25 -16.48
C LYS A 148 17.41 -12.11 -17.31
N HIS A 149 17.12 -11.70 -18.55
CA HIS A 149 16.41 -12.55 -19.50
C HIS A 149 17.35 -13.66 -19.98
N GLU A 150 16.88 -14.92 -20.03
CA GLU A 150 17.73 -16.08 -20.41
C GLU A 150 18.11 -16.09 -21.90
N ASP A 151 17.36 -15.39 -22.76
CA ASP A 151 17.43 -15.51 -24.23
C ASP A 151 17.84 -14.24 -25.01
N ASP A 152 18.17 -13.13 -24.34
CA ASP A 152 18.48 -11.88 -25.06
C ASP A 152 19.99 -11.65 -25.26
N GLU A 153 20.43 -11.46 -26.51
CA GLU A 153 21.75 -10.90 -26.86
C GLU A 153 21.95 -9.46 -26.34
N ILE A 154 20.86 -8.81 -25.94
CA ILE A 154 20.81 -7.48 -25.35
C ILE A 154 20.66 -7.64 -23.83
N GLU A 155 21.57 -7.06 -23.03
CA GLU A 155 21.50 -7.06 -21.56
C GLU A 155 20.30 -6.25 -21.04
N SER A 156 19.09 -6.79 -21.18
CA SER A 156 17.89 -6.27 -20.54
C SER A 156 17.83 -6.76 -19.09
N ILE A 157 17.61 -5.83 -18.15
CA ILE A 157 17.40 -6.13 -16.73
C ILE A 157 15.90 -6.11 -16.45
N PRO A 158 15.19 -7.25 -16.53
CA PRO A 158 13.75 -7.33 -16.31
C PRO A 158 13.33 -6.97 -14.89
N ALA A 159 14.15 -7.29 -13.89
CA ALA A 159 13.83 -7.03 -12.50
C ALA A 159 15.07 -6.93 -11.60
N LEU A 160 14.88 -6.20 -10.50
CA LEU A 160 15.84 -6.06 -9.42
C LEU A 160 15.14 -6.44 -8.11
N GLU A 161 15.75 -7.34 -7.38
CA GLU A 161 15.26 -7.84 -6.11
C GLU A 161 16.26 -7.53 -5.01
N VAL A 162 15.78 -6.95 -3.92
CA VAL A 162 16.59 -6.59 -2.77
C VAL A 162 16.00 -7.21 -1.53
N HIS A 163 16.82 -7.98 -0.81
CA HIS A 163 16.54 -8.41 0.55
C HIS A 163 17.43 -7.67 1.53
N MET A 164 16.87 -7.23 2.64
CA MET A 164 17.59 -6.56 3.72
C MET A 164 17.16 -7.12 5.06
N GLN A 165 18.12 -7.18 5.98
CA GLN A 165 17.87 -7.45 7.38
C GLN A 165 18.79 -6.58 8.22
N PHE A 166 18.25 -5.97 9.26
CA PHE A 166 19.06 -5.23 10.24
C PHE A 166 18.33 -5.07 11.55
N THR A 167 19.10 -4.84 12.62
CA THR A 167 18.54 -4.58 13.95
C THR A 167 18.50 -3.08 14.25
N VAL A 168 17.39 -2.62 14.83
CA VAL A 168 17.22 -1.23 15.26
C VAL A 168 16.98 -1.17 16.76
N PHE A 169 17.75 -0.33 17.46
CA PHE A 169 17.54 -0.01 18.87
C PHE A 169 16.37 0.98 19.00
N GLY A 170 15.16 0.44 19.01
CA GLY A 170 13.92 1.16 19.23
C GLY A 170 12.77 0.19 19.47
N SER A 171 11.71 0.69 20.11
CA SER A 171 10.49 -0.11 20.26
C SER A 171 9.81 -0.34 18.91
N LEU A 172 9.11 -1.47 18.76
CA LEU A 172 8.43 -1.88 17.54
C LEU A 172 7.58 -0.75 16.92
N VAL A 173 6.82 -0.02 17.75
CA VAL A 173 5.94 1.06 17.32
C VAL A 173 6.72 2.28 16.81
N GLN A 174 7.81 2.65 17.48
CA GLN A 174 8.66 3.79 17.08
C GLN A 174 9.38 3.51 15.77
N VAL A 175 9.93 2.29 15.62
CA VAL A 175 10.61 1.88 14.40
C VAL A 175 9.62 1.82 13.24
N ALA A 176 8.42 1.25 13.44
CA ALA A 176 7.39 1.22 12.41
C ALA A 176 6.95 2.62 11.97
N ALA A 177 6.72 3.54 12.91
CA ALA A 177 6.35 4.93 12.59
C ALA A 177 7.47 5.65 11.80
N THR A 178 8.73 5.38 12.15
CA THR A 178 9.90 5.97 11.48
C THR A 178 10.02 5.45 10.06
N ILE A 179 9.94 4.13 9.86
CA ILE A 179 9.99 3.53 8.52
C ILE A 179 8.80 3.98 7.67
N TRP A 180 7.59 4.00 8.23
CA TRP A 180 6.40 4.51 7.53
C TRP A 180 6.60 5.92 7.00
N HIS A 181 7.15 6.82 7.83
CA HIS A 181 7.40 8.19 7.42
C HIS A 181 8.51 8.29 6.36
N ILE A 182 9.55 7.45 6.41
CA ILE A 182 10.60 7.43 5.38
C ILE A 182 10.04 6.89 4.06
N LEU A 183 9.23 5.82 4.09
CA LEU A 183 8.56 5.27 2.92
C LEU A 183 7.65 6.31 2.25
N MET A 184 6.93 7.10 3.06
CA MET A 184 6.11 8.18 2.55
C MET A 184 6.96 9.35 2.04
N GLY A 185 8.17 9.62 2.55
CA GLY A 185 9.05 10.65 1.99
C GLY A 185 8.46 12.08 1.95
N SER A 186 9.23 13.06 1.46
CA SER A 186 8.78 14.45 1.31
C SER A 186 8.14 14.76 -0.03
N ASN A 187 8.45 13.96 -1.06
CA ASN A 187 8.01 14.18 -2.46
C ASN A 187 6.82 13.30 -2.84
N THR A 188 6.10 12.81 -1.84
CA THR A 188 4.94 11.94 -2.03
C THR A 188 3.68 12.72 -1.69
N GLU A 189 2.80 12.77 -2.68
CA GLU A 189 1.47 13.29 -2.53
C GLU A 189 0.52 12.16 -2.15
N VAL A 190 -0.17 12.29 -1.02
CA VAL A 190 -1.26 11.38 -0.65
C VAL A 190 -2.46 11.71 -1.53
N VAL A 191 -2.76 10.80 -2.45
CA VAL A 191 -3.89 10.92 -3.38
C VAL A 191 -5.18 10.51 -2.68
N GLU A 192 -5.16 9.38 -1.98
CA GLU A 192 -6.33 8.84 -1.29
C GLU A 192 -5.93 8.14 0.01
N VAL A 193 -6.67 8.42 1.08
CA VAL A 193 -6.63 7.62 2.30
C VAL A 193 -7.84 6.69 2.26
N VAL A 194 -7.60 5.42 1.95
CA VAL A 194 -8.66 4.43 1.68
C VAL A 194 -9.30 3.96 2.99
N GLN A 195 -8.46 3.50 3.92
CA GLN A 195 -8.85 3.11 5.28
C GLN A 195 -7.64 3.19 6.21
N ASN A 196 -7.84 2.94 7.51
CA ASN A 196 -6.81 3.03 8.54
C ASN A 196 -5.48 2.34 8.10
N HIS A 197 -4.42 3.15 7.96
CA HIS A 197 -3.10 2.77 7.45
C HIS A 197 -3.00 2.21 6.01
N LEU A 198 -4.04 2.28 5.19
CA LEU A 198 -3.99 2.03 3.74
C LEU A 198 -4.05 3.35 2.98
N VAL A 199 -2.97 3.68 2.28
CA VAL A 199 -2.79 4.97 1.61
C VAL A 199 -2.38 4.75 0.16
N TYR A 200 -3.10 5.38 -0.75
CA TYR A 200 -2.71 5.49 -2.15
C TYR A 200 -2.01 6.82 -2.38
N ALA A 201 -0.81 6.78 -2.93
CA ALA A 201 0.04 7.95 -3.07
C ALA A 201 0.77 8.01 -4.41
N LEU A 202 1.15 9.21 -4.82
CA LEU A 202 1.97 9.49 -5.97
C LEU A 202 3.31 10.04 -5.51
N THR A 203 4.40 9.42 -5.93
CA THR A 203 5.75 9.94 -5.74
C THR A 203 6.30 10.37 -7.08
N TRP A 204 6.81 11.60 -7.14
CA TRP A 204 7.53 12.11 -8.30
C TRP A 204 9.02 12.20 -7.95
N THR A 205 9.87 11.69 -8.84
CA THR A 205 11.32 11.78 -8.69
C THR A 205 11.86 12.78 -9.71
N PRO A 206 12.07 14.07 -9.33
CA PRO A 206 12.47 15.10 -10.29
C PRO A 206 13.80 14.82 -10.98
N SER A 207 14.72 14.12 -10.32
CA SER A 207 16.05 13.81 -10.86
C SER A 207 16.02 12.79 -12.00
N THR A 208 15.00 11.94 -12.07
CA THR A 208 14.89 10.87 -13.08
C THR A 208 13.67 11.02 -13.98
N GLY A 209 12.75 11.95 -13.66
CA GLY A 209 11.47 12.08 -14.37
C GLY A 209 10.55 10.88 -14.19
N VAL A 210 10.81 10.04 -13.19
CA VAL A 210 10.06 8.80 -12.96
C VAL A 210 8.94 9.05 -11.96
N SER A 211 7.72 8.65 -12.34
CA SER A 211 6.57 8.61 -11.46
C SER A 211 6.46 7.23 -10.79
N THR A 212 5.85 7.20 -9.61
CA THR A 212 5.49 5.94 -8.95
C THR A 212 4.17 6.13 -8.23
N ARG A 213 3.21 5.24 -8.51
CA ARG A 213 1.92 5.21 -7.84
C ARG A 213 1.93 4.06 -6.86
N THR A 214 1.87 4.35 -5.57
CA THR A 214 2.13 3.35 -4.53
C THR A 214 0.95 3.20 -3.59
N LEU A 215 0.54 1.95 -3.34
CA LEU A 215 -0.35 1.59 -2.24
C LEU A 215 0.49 1.17 -1.04
N TYR A 216 0.50 1.99 0.01
CA TYR A 216 1.14 1.67 1.28
C TYR A 216 0.10 1.10 2.24
N CYS A 217 0.40 -0.01 2.92
CA CYS A 217 -0.45 -0.55 3.98
C CYS A 217 0.38 -0.95 5.20
N MET A 218 -0.17 -0.77 6.41
CA MET A 218 0.42 -1.26 7.66
C MET A 218 -0.51 -2.26 8.34
N PHE A 219 -0.02 -3.48 8.52
CA PHE A 219 -0.68 -4.54 9.26
C PHE A 219 -0.02 -4.67 10.63
N GLN A 220 -0.82 -4.60 11.70
CA GLN A 220 -0.32 -4.57 13.06
C GLN A 220 -0.75 -5.81 13.84
N SER A 221 0.20 -6.39 14.56
CA SER A 221 -0.01 -7.42 15.58
C SER A 221 0.86 -7.08 16.80
N PRO A 222 0.65 -7.70 17.98
CA PRO A 222 1.35 -7.33 19.21
C PRO A 222 2.89 -7.36 19.10
N ASP A 223 3.42 -8.35 18.38
CA ASP A 223 4.87 -8.61 18.27
C ASP A 223 5.43 -8.41 16.87
N ARG A 224 4.57 -8.08 15.90
CA ARG A 224 4.97 -7.89 14.51
C ARG A 224 4.17 -6.78 13.85
N ILE A 225 4.86 -5.92 13.10
CA ILE A 225 4.23 -4.98 12.18
C ILE A 225 4.74 -5.29 10.77
N VAL A 226 3.83 -5.35 9.79
CA VAL A 226 4.18 -5.57 8.39
C VAL A 226 3.76 -4.34 7.59
N LEU A 227 4.73 -3.71 6.94
CA LEU A 227 4.49 -2.63 5.98
C LEU A 227 4.53 -3.24 4.60
N THR A 228 3.51 -3.00 3.80
CA THR A 228 3.47 -3.41 2.39
C THR A 228 3.45 -2.18 1.52
N TYR A 229 4.10 -2.26 0.36
CA TYR A 229 4.01 -1.22 -0.65
C TYR A 229 3.91 -1.85 -2.04
N VAL A 230 2.89 -1.46 -2.79
CA VAL A 230 2.64 -1.95 -4.16
C VAL A 230 2.76 -0.77 -5.11
N MET A 231 3.75 -0.83 -6.01
CA MET A 231 3.94 0.16 -7.07
C MET A 231 3.10 -0.26 -8.27
N VAL A 232 1.97 0.43 -8.46
CA VAL A 232 0.93 0.16 -9.47
C VAL A 232 1.47 0.41 -10.87
N ALA A 233 1.37 -0.60 -11.73
CA ALA A 233 1.78 -0.55 -13.11
C ALA A 233 0.77 0.24 -13.98
N ALA A 234 -0.51 -0.10 -13.85
CA ALA A 234 -1.59 0.54 -14.62
C ALA A 234 -2.74 0.97 -13.71
N ASP A 235 -3.27 2.16 -13.97
CA ASP A 235 -4.39 2.72 -13.23
C ASP A 235 -5.31 3.40 -14.24
N GLU A 236 -6.52 2.86 -14.43
CA GLU A 236 -7.46 3.38 -15.43
C GLU A 236 -7.95 4.80 -15.11
N CYS A 237 -7.96 5.21 -13.84
CA CYS A 237 -8.27 6.60 -13.46
C CYS A 237 -7.11 7.56 -13.75
N PHE A 238 -5.88 7.02 -13.82
CA PHE A 238 -4.67 7.81 -14.07
C PHE A 238 -3.78 7.14 -15.14
N PRO A 239 -4.23 7.17 -16.40
CA PRO A 239 -3.45 6.64 -17.52
C PRO A 239 -2.07 7.29 -17.60
N MET A 240 -1.11 6.55 -18.13
CA MET A 240 0.27 7.02 -18.28
C MET A 240 0.36 8.09 -19.38
N ALA A 241 1.06 9.19 -19.10
CA ALA A 241 1.32 10.20 -20.14
C ALA A 241 2.36 9.69 -21.15
N LEU A 242 2.33 10.20 -22.39
CA LEU A 242 3.17 9.72 -23.50
C LEU A 242 4.69 9.69 -23.20
N HIS A 243 5.16 10.62 -22.37
CA HIS A 243 6.57 10.78 -22.01
C HIS A 243 6.85 10.41 -20.53
N GLU A 244 5.88 9.77 -19.86
CA GLU A 244 6.05 9.35 -18.48
C GLU A 244 6.81 8.01 -18.41
N LEU A 245 7.77 7.94 -17.50
CA LEU A 245 8.36 6.69 -17.05
C LEU A 245 7.75 6.33 -15.70
N ARG A 246 7.11 5.15 -15.63
CA ARG A 246 6.49 4.68 -14.39
C ARG A 246 7.25 3.50 -13.80
N SER A 247 7.70 3.65 -12.56
CA SER A 247 8.20 2.51 -11.79
C SER A 247 7.05 1.64 -11.30
N HIS A 248 7.24 0.33 -11.33
CA HIS A 248 6.28 -0.64 -10.80
C HIS A 248 6.99 -1.83 -10.13
N GLY A 249 6.22 -2.60 -9.36
CA GLY A 249 6.71 -3.67 -8.51
C GLY A 249 6.05 -3.68 -7.15
N TYR A 250 6.68 -4.32 -6.18
CA TYR A 250 6.12 -4.46 -4.85
C TYR A 250 7.21 -4.76 -3.83
N GLY A 251 6.88 -4.58 -2.55
CA GLY A 251 7.75 -5.04 -1.49
C GLY A 251 7.09 -4.92 -0.14
N TRP A 252 7.82 -5.40 0.85
CA TRP A 252 7.35 -5.45 2.22
C TRP A 252 8.50 -5.20 3.19
N THR A 253 8.13 -4.78 4.39
CA THR A 253 9.02 -4.64 5.54
C THR A 253 8.33 -5.26 6.74
N VAL A 254 8.87 -6.37 7.24
CA VAL A 254 8.45 -7.03 8.47
C VAL A 254 9.32 -6.52 9.61
N LEU A 255 8.67 -6.02 10.65
CA LEU A 255 9.28 -5.59 11.89
C LEU A 255 8.87 -6.56 12.99
N GLU A 256 9.83 -7.14 13.70
CA GLU A 256 9.59 -8.09 14.78
C GLU A 256 10.20 -7.59 16.08
N ARG A 257 9.44 -7.68 17.16
CA ARG A 257 9.91 -7.34 18.50
C ARG A 257 10.92 -8.39 18.97
N VAL A 258 12.15 -7.95 19.23
CA VAL A 258 13.16 -8.77 19.93
C VAL A 258 13.10 -8.52 21.43
N THR A 259 13.03 -7.23 21.80
CA THR A 259 12.76 -6.78 23.18
C THR A 259 11.85 -5.54 23.13
N ASN A 260 11.56 -4.93 24.28
CA ASN A 260 10.81 -3.67 24.33
C ASN A 260 11.54 -2.49 23.67
N SER A 261 12.86 -2.60 23.46
CA SER A 261 13.72 -1.54 22.90
C SER A 261 14.56 -2.00 21.71
N ILE A 262 14.33 -3.20 21.19
CA ILE A 262 15.05 -3.76 20.05
C ILE A 262 14.05 -4.35 19.07
N THR A 263 14.13 -3.92 17.82
CA THR A 263 13.28 -4.38 16.72
C THR A 263 14.16 -4.94 15.60
N LEU A 264 13.87 -6.15 15.17
CA LEU A 264 14.47 -6.74 13.99
C LEU A 264 13.66 -6.33 12.76
N VAL A 265 14.33 -5.83 11.74
CA VAL A 265 13.72 -5.41 10.48
C VAL A 265 14.17 -6.37 9.39
N ARG A 266 13.20 -6.90 8.63
CA ARG A 266 13.41 -7.66 7.41
C ARG A 266 12.62 -7.02 6.28
N SER A 267 13.21 -6.88 5.12
CA SER A 267 12.53 -6.27 3.97
C SER A 267 12.90 -6.99 2.69
N ALA A 268 11.91 -7.12 1.81
CA ALA A 268 12.12 -7.51 0.43
C ALA A 268 11.47 -6.47 -0.49
N ASN A 269 12.16 -6.14 -1.58
CA ASN A 269 11.69 -5.24 -2.61
C ASN A 269 11.95 -5.87 -3.98
N MET A 270 10.90 -6.00 -4.79
CA MET A 270 10.97 -6.42 -6.17
C MET A 270 10.56 -5.24 -7.05
N GLN A 271 11.48 -4.76 -7.88
CA GLN A 271 11.24 -3.68 -8.83
C GLN A 271 11.48 -4.18 -10.24
N PHE A 272 10.53 -3.92 -11.13
CA PHE A 272 10.64 -4.29 -12.54
C PHE A 272 11.18 -3.14 -13.39
N SER A 273 11.54 -3.43 -14.64
CA SER A 273 11.88 -2.40 -15.62
C SER A 273 10.75 -1.35 -15.70
N PRO A 274 11.08 -0.04 -15.72
CA PRO A 274 10.06 0.99 -15.84
C PRO A 274 9.20 0.83 -17.10
N LEU A 275 7.93 1.22 -16.99
CA LEU A 275 6.98 1.21 -18.10
C LEU A 275 6.93 2.58 -18.76
N THR A 276 6.70 2.58 -20.08
CA THR A 276 6.32 3.75 -20.88
C THR A 276 4.85 3.62 -21.32
N ALA A 277 4.27 4.69 -21.86
CA ALA A 277 2.92 4.66 -22.42
C ALA A 277 2.74 3.64 -23.57
N HIS A 278 3.84 3.23 -24.23
CA HIS A 278 3.85 2.22 -25.29
C HIS A 278 4.18 0.81 -24.80
N GLY A 279 4.36 0.62 -23.48
CA GLY A 279 4.76 -0.64 -22.86
C GLY A 279 6.21 -0.62 -22.38
N THR A 280 6.80 -1.81 -22.21
CA THR A 280 8.21 -1.95 -21.82
C THR A 280 9.08 -1.63 -23.04
N ASP A 281 9.72 -0.46 -23.05
CA ASP A 281 10.63 -0.11 -24.13
C ASP A 281 11.99 -0.78 -23.87
N ALA A 282 12.31 -1.81 -24.67
CA ALA A 282 13.54 -2.60 -24.56
C ALA A 282 14.82 -1.78 -24.84
N THR A 283 14.67 -0.51 -25.28
CA THR A 283 15.79 0.37 -25.63
C THR A 283 16.19 1.35 -24.53
N LEU A 284 15.42 1.46 -23.44
CA LEU A 284 15.79 2.32 -22.31
C LEU A 284 16.88 1.61 -21.48
N PRO A 285 18.08 2.20 -21.32
CA PRO A 285 19.12 1.61 -20.50
C PRO A 285 18.57 1.42 -19.07
N PRO A 286 18.58 0.19 -18.50
CA PRO A 286 18.13 -0.02 -17.11
C PRO A 286 19.07 0.61 -16.07
N THR A 287 20.07 1.38 -16.49
CA THR A 287 21.35 1.48 -15.79
C THR A 287 21.56 2.76 -14.99
N ALA A 288 20.78 3.82 -15.20
CA ALA A 288 20.88 5.04 -14.38
C ALA A 288 19.97 4.95 -13.13
N SER A 289 18.67 4.76 -13.32
CA SER A 289 17.71 4.79 -12.20
C SER A 289 17.76 3.57 -11.27
N MET A 290 18.29 2.43 -11.71
CA MET A 290 18.48 1.24 -10.84
C MET A 290 19.84 1.28 -10.12
N ARG A 291 20.88 1.84 -10.73
CA ARG A 291 22.24 1.92 -10.16
C ARG A 291 22.33 3.00 -9.07
N ASP A 292 21.58 4.11 -9.21
CA ASP A 292 21.43 5.13 -8.16
C ASP A 292 20.77 4.59 -6.88
N LYS A 293 19.95 3.53 -6.99
CA LYS A 293 19.27 2.90 -5.84
C LYS A 293 20.20 2.05 -4.97
N ILE A 294 21.36 1.68 -5.48
CA ILE A 294 22.42 1.04 -4.68
C ILE A 294 23.05 2.06 -3.72
N GLY A 295 23.16 3.34 -4.11
CA GLY A 295 23.64 4.43 -3.23
C GLY A 295 22.62 4.83 -2.15
N LEU A 296 21.32 4.67 -2.43
CA LEU A 296 20.23 4.89 -1.47
C LEU A 296 20.27 3.91 -0.26
N ARG A 297 21.04 2.82 -0.33
CA ARG A 297 21.28 1.78 0.69
C ARG A 297 21.77 2.31 2.04
N GLU A 298 22.98 2.87 2.05
CA GLU A 298 23.62 3.33 3.28
C GLU A 298 22.91 4.57 3.80
N ALA A 299 22.46 5.44 2.88
CA ALA A 299 21.63 6.57 3.22
C ALA A 299 20.33 6.15 3.91
N TYR A 300 19.64 5.10 3.45
CA TYR A 300 18.39 4.63 4.05
C TYR A 300 18.60 4.02 5.44
N ILE A 301 19.60 3.14 5.60
CA ILE A 301 19.93 2.54 6.91
C ILE A 301 20.41 3.63 7.88
N GLN A 302 21.32 4.50 7.46
CA GLN A 302 21.80 5.62 8.27
C GLN A 302 20.70 6.63 8.58
N GLN A 303 19.74 6.83 7.68
CA GLN A 303 18.59 7.71 7.92
C GLN A 303 17.66 7.14 8.98
N ILE A 304 17.40 5.82 8.96
CA ILE A 304 16.63 5.14 10.01
C ILE A 304 17.39 5.23 11.34
N GLN A 305 18.65 4.81 11.36
CA GLN A 305 19.48 4.79 12.57
C GLN A 305 19.68 6.21 13.14
N GLY A 306 19.93 7.20 12.28
CA GLY A 306 20.11 8.60 12.65
C GLY A 306 18.83 9.23 13.20
N ARG A 307 17.67 8.99 12.58
CA ARG A 307 16.37 9.48 13.10
C ARG A 307 16.02 8.83 14.45
N MET A 308 16.34 7.55 14.61
CA MET A 308 16.13 6.85 15.89
C MET A 308 17.05 7.39 16.99
N ALA A 309 18.33 7.61 16.69
CA ALA A 309 19.28 8.21 17.63
C ALA A 309 18.85 9.63 18.05
N GLN A 310 18.36 10.45 17.11
CA GLN A 310 17.80 11.77 17.41
C GLN A 310 16.56 11.69 18.30
N SER A 311 15.64 10.75 18.03
CA SER A 311 14.45 10.54 18.86
C SER A 311 14.82 10.08 20.28
N GLN A 312 15.85 9.25 20.43
CA GLN A 312 16.29 8.76 21.73
C GLN A 312 17.02 9.84 22.54
N ALA A 313 17.80 10.69 21.88
CA ALA A 313 18.42 11.87 22.50
C ALA A 313 17.35 12.88 22.99
N TYR A 314 16.31 13.12 22.18
CA TYR A 314 15.20 14.02 22.55
C TYR A 314 14.41 13.52 23.76
N ILE A 315 14.14 12.20 23.83
CA ILE A 315 13.48 11.59 24.99
C ILE A 315 14.37 11.74 26.23
N THR A 316 15.66 11.41 26.14
CA THR A 316 16.59 11.51 27.28
C THR A 316 16.72 12.95 27.82
N GLN A 317 16.72 13.96 26.94
CA GLN A 317 16.76 15.38 27.33
C GLN A 317 15.43 15.91 27.89
N SER A 318 14.29 15.27 27.59
CA SER A 318 12.97 15.69 28.08
C SER A 318 12.65 15.18 29.49
N PHE A 319 13.55 14.37 30.08
CA PHE A 319 13.44 13.78 31.42
C PHE A 319 14.57 14.22 32.37
N GLN A 320 15.31 15.29 32.03
CA GLN A 320 16.20 16.05 32.94
C GLN A 320 15.59 17.42 33.21
#